data_AF-A0A520IRI9-F1
#
_entry.id   AF-A0A520IRI9-F1
#
_cell.length_a   1.000
_cell.length_b   1.000
_cell.length_c   1.000
_cell.angle_alpha   90.00
_cell.angle_beta   90.00
_cell.angle_gamma   90.00
#
_symmetry.space_group_name_H-M   'P 1'
#
loop_
_entity.id
_entity.type
_entity.pdbx_description
1 polymer ?
#
loop_
_entity_poly.entity_id
_entity_poly.type
_entity_poly.pdbx_seq_one_letter_code
_entity_poly.pdbx_strand_id
1 'polypeptide(L)' 'VNILTKQKEPLDDIKIKINATRKDEEPAIFELIDIHFSLYGALSEQKVKRALDLTFEKYCSVSNILGRSATINFSYSLHS' A
#
# COMPACT_ATOMS: atom_id res chain seq x y z
N VAL A 1 -2.11 5.42 5.89
CA VAL A 1 -3.51 5.72 6.30
C VAL A 1 -3.69 7.17 6.78
N ASN A 2 -2.75 7.79 7.50
CA ASN A 2 -2.95 9.13 8.11
C ASN A 2 -2.78 10.35 7.18
N ILE A 3 -2.62 10.18 5.86
CA ILE A 3 -2.31 11.28 4.91
C ILE A 3 -3.59 11.83 4.26
N LEU A 4 -4.47 10.96 3.78
CA LEU A 4 -5.72 11.36 3.13
C LEU A 4 -6.69 12.03 4.12
N THR A 5 -6.82 11.48 5.32
CA THR A 5 -7.62 12.07 6.40
C THR A 5 -7.09 13.45 6.82
N LYS A 6 -5.76 13.64 6.82
CA LYS A 6 -5.13 14.95 7.08
C LYS A 6 -5.39 15.98 5.98
N GLN A 7 -5.65 15.54 4.75
CA GLN A 7 -5.97 16.44 3.63
C GLN A 7 -7.45 16.83 3.55
N LYS A 8 -8.30 16.37 4.49
CA LYS A 8 -9.76 16.62 4.51
C LYS A 8 -10.46 16.22 3.20
N GLU A 9 -9.95 15.19 2.54
CA GLU A 9 -10.64 14.63 1.38
C GLU A 9 -11.90 13.88 1.83
N PRO A 10 -12.96 13.85 1.00
CA PRO A 10 -14.16 13.03 1.25
C PRO A 10 -13.84 11.56 0.98
N LEU A 11 -13.01 10.98 1.84
CA LEU A 11 -12.73 9.55 1.88
C LEU A 11 -13.88 8.88 2.64
N ASP A 12 -14.75 8.21 1.91
CA ASP A 12 -15.90 7.51 2.49
C ASP A 12 -15.48 6.17 3.09
N ASP A 13 -14.62 5.41 2.39
CA ASP A 13 -14.10 4.15 2.88
C ASP A 13 -12.70 3.84 2.32
N ILE A 14 -11.94 3.02 3.04
CA ILE A 14 -10.66 2.48 2.58
C ILE A 14 -10.57 1.00 2.90
N LYS A 15 -10.37 0.20 1.86
CA LYS A 15 -10.10 -1.23 1.99
C LYS A 15 -8.66 -1.53 1.60
N ILE A 16 -8.00 -2.31 2.44
CA ILE A 16 -6.63 -2.74 2.21
C ILE A 16 -6.65 -4.25 2.13
N LYS A 17 -6.26 -4.80 0.99
CA LYS A 17 -6.10 -6.24 0.79
C LYS A 17 -4.62 -6.55 0.74
N ILE A 18 -4.18 -7.42 1.64
CA ILE A 18 -2.79 -7.86 1.69
C ILE A 18 -2.77 -9.36 1.41
N ASN A 19 -2.09 -9.76 0.34
CA ASN A 19 -1.79 -11.15 0.05
C ASN A 19 -0.29 -11.35 0.25
N ALA A 20 0.09 -12.33 1.07
CA ALA A 20 1.50 -12.64 1.30
C ALA A 20 1.73 -14.12 0.97
N THR A 21 2.63 -14.38 0.04
CA THR A 21 3.10 -15.70 -0.33
C THR A 21 4.39 -16.00 0.44
N ARG A 22 4.43 -17.17 1.06
CA ARG A 22 5.60 -17.67 1.80
C ARG A 22 6.23 -18.79 0.98
N LYS A 23 7.56 -18.87 0.99
CA LYS A 23 8.26 -20.04 0.47
C LYS A 23 8.09 -21.21 1.44
N ASP A 24 7.85 -22.39 0.89
CA ASP A 24 7.81 -23.66 1.65
C ASP A 24 9.23 -24.22 1.95
N GLU A 25 10.30 -23.47 1.66
CA GLU A 25 11.69 -23.83 1.97
C GLU A 25 12.16 -23.20 3.29
N GLU A 26 13.00 -23.91 4.05
CA GLU A 26 13.65 -23.35 5.24
C GLU A 26 14.81 -22.42 4.84
N PRO A 27 14.88 -21.16 5.35
CA PRO A 27 13.94 -20.51 6.25
C PRO A 27 12.70 -19.96 5.52
N ALA A 28 11.51 -20.13 6.12
CA ALA A 28 10.22 -19.69 5.56
C ALA A 28 10.07 -18.16 5.53
N ILE A 29 10.84 -17.53 4.64
CA ILE A 29 10.77 -16.10 4.33
C ILE A 29 9.54 -15.82 3.46
N PHE A 30 8.97 -14.62 3.63
CA PHE A 30 7.95 -14.13 2.72
C PHE A 30 8.61 -13.92 1.37
N GLU A 31 8.12 -14.56 0.32
CA GLU A 31 8.67 -14.40 -1.03
C GLU A 31 8.04 -13.18 -1.68
N LEU A 32 6.73 -13.01 -1.50
CA LEU A 32 5.98 -11.97 -2.17
C LEU A 32 4.87 -11.43 -1.27
N ILE A 33 4.71 -10.10 -1.21
CA ILE A 33 3.64 -9.43 -0.49
C ILE A 33 2.97 -8.45 -1.46
N ASP A 34 1.77 -8.77 -1.91
CA ASP A 34 0.93 -7.87 -2.69
C ASP A 34 -0.01 -7.09 -1.77
N ILE A 35 0.08 -5.77 -1.82
CA ILE A 35 -0.79 -4.87 -1.06
C ILE A 35 -1.60 -4.06 -2.05
N HIS A 36 -2.93 -4.19 -1.96
CA HIS A 36 -3.88 -3.46 -2.79
C HIS A 36 -4.72 -2.51 -1.93
N PHE A 37 -4.72 -1.23 -2.28
CA PHE A 37 -5.49 -0.17 -1.63
C PHE A 37 -6.70 0.21 -2.47
N SER A 38 -7.91 -0.16 -2.03
CA SER A 38 -9.15 0.29 -2.63
C SER A 38 -9.68 1.49 -1.84
N LEU A 39 -9.71 2.64 -2.49
CA LEU A 39 -10.14 3.92 -1.91
C LEU A 39 -11.52 4.26 -2.46
N TYR A 40 -12.48 4.53 -1.57
CA TYR A 40 -13.85 4.86 -1.92
C TYR A 40 -14.17 6.30 -1.53
N GLY A 41 -14.79 7.03 -2.46
CA GLY A 41 -15.27 8.39 -2.28
C GLY A 41 -14.84 9.33 -3.39
N ALA A 42 -15.33 10.57 -3.33
CA ALA A 42 -15.07 11.63 -4.32
C ALA A 42 -13.67 12.23 -4.17
N LEU A 43 -12.65 11.38 -4.25
CA LEU A 43 -11.25 11.73 -4.05
C LEU A 43 -10.64 12.32 -5.32
N SER A 44 -9.84 13.37 -5.16
CA SER A 44 -9.04 13.86 -6.27
C SER A 44 -7.88 12.90 -6.58
N GLU A 45 -7.80 12.40 -7.81
CA GLU A 45 -6.70 11.54 -8.28
C GLU A 45 -5.31 12.13 -7.99
N GLN A 46 -5.12 13.44 -8.16
CA GLN A 46 -3.85 14.11 -7.88
C GLN A 46 -3.46 14.00 -6.40
N LYS A 47 -4.42 14.15 -5.49
CA LYS A 47 -4.19 14.06 -4.05
C LYS A 47 -3.95 12.61 -3.62
N VAL A 48 -4.70 11.67 -4.20
CA VAL A 48 -4.50 10.23 -3.98
C VAL A 48 -3.11 9.82 -4.42
N LYS A 49 -2.70 10.19 -5.64
CA LYS A 49 -1.38 9.90 -6.17
C LYS A 49 -0.29 10.46 -5.25
N ARG A 50 -0.42 11.71 -4.80
CA ARG A 50 0.55 12.31 -3.87
C ARG A 50 0.58 11.62 -2.50
N ALA A 51 -0.58 11.22 -1.98
CA ALA A 51 -0.67 10.49 -0.72
C ALA A 51 -0.04 9.09 -0.83
N LEU A 52 -0.21 8.42 -1.97
CA LEU A 52 0.41 7.14 -2.29
C LEU A 52 1.92 7.29 -2.50
N ASP A 53 2.38 8.29 -3.26
CA ASP A 53 3.80 8.56 -3.45
C ASP A 53 4.51 8.79 -2.11
N LEU A 54 3.94 9.60 -1.22
CA LEU A 54 4.46 9.80 0.15
C LEU A 54 4.40 8.54 1.01
N THR A 55 3.36 7.73 0.83
CA THR A 55 3.20 6.44 1.51
C THR A 55 4.32 5.52 1.05
N PHE A 56 4.52 5.33 -0.24
CA PHE A 56 5.54 4.47 -0.82
C PHE A 56 6.95 4.95 -0.49
N GLU A 57 7.22 6.25 -0.54
CA GLU A 57 8.53 6.80 -0.15
C GLU A 57 8.83 6.53 1.33
N LYS A 58 7.85 6.73 2.22
CA LYS A 58 8.01 6.49 3.66
C LYS A 58 8.11 4.99 3.97
N TYR A 59 7.33 4.15 3.27
CA TYR A 59 7.43 2.71 3.36
C TYR A 59 8.67 2.16 2.66
N CYS A 60 9.32 2.88 1.75
CA CYS A 60 10.60 2.49 1.12
C CYS A 60 11.70 2.25 2.17
N SER A 61 11.64 2.95 3.31
CA SER A 61 12.51 2.65 4.46
C SER A 61 12.25 1.26 5.09
N VAL A 62 11.00 0.80 5.08
CA VAL A 62 10.56 -0.55 5.48
C VAL A 62 10.83 -1.56 4.36
N SER A 63 10.65 -1.17 3.09
CA SER A 63 11.01 -1.93 1.89
C SER A 63 12.51 -2.15 1.77
N ASN A 64 13.37 -1.30 2.33
CA ASN A 64 14.81 -1.53 2.35
C ASN A 64 15.19 -2.67 3.31
N ILE A 65 14.38 -2.89 4.35
CA ILE A 65 14.59 -3.96 5.34
C ILE A 65 13.92 -5.25 4.84
N LEU A 66 12.69 -5.17 4.34
CA LEU A 66 11.95 -6.33 3.82
C LEU A 66 12.34 -6.72 2.40
N GLY A 67 12.76 -5.79 1.55
CA GLY A 67 13.16 -6.01 0.15
C GLY A 67 14.47 -6.78 -0.02
N ARG A 68 15.25 -6.95 1.06
CA ARG A 68 16.35 -7.93 1.10
C ARG A 68 15.87 -9.37 1.26
N SER A 69 14.59 -9.58 1.59
CA SER A 69 14.03 -10.89 1.93
C SER A 69 12.74 -11.25 1.19
N ALA A 70 11.98 -10.26 0.69
CA ALA A 70 10.65 -10.42 0.09
C ALA A 70 10.39 -9.36 -0.99
N THR A 71 9.78 -9.74 -2.11
CA THR A 71 9.26 -8.79 -3.11
C THR A 71 7.96 -8.18 -2.59
N ILE A 72 7.84 -6.85 -2.57
CA ILE A 72 6.60 -6.18 -2.17
C ILE A 72 6.04 -5.41 -3.35
N ASN A 73 4.83 -5.77 -3.76
CA ASN A 73 4.08 -5.04 -4.77
C ASN A 73 3.01 -4.20 -4.11
N PHE A 74 2.82 -2.99 -4.63
CA PHE A 74 1.76 -2.13 -4.20
C PHE A 74 0.90 -1.73 -5.39
N SER A 75 -0.41 -1.77 -5.18
CA SER A 75 -1.40 -1.35 -6.17
C SER A 75 -2.52 -0.60 -5.49
N TYR A 76 -3.25 0.21 -6.25
CA TYR A 76 -4.40 0.94 -5.73
C TYR A 76 -5.52 0.98 -6.76
N SER A 77 -6.74 1.20 -6.29
CA SER A 77 -7.91 1.42 -7.11
C SER A 77 -8.77 2.49 -6.47
N LEU A 78 -9.30 3.37 -7.32
CA LEU A 78 -10.20 4.44 -6.93
C LEU A 78 -11.63 4.08 -7.33
N HIS A 79 -12.52 4.18 -6.37
CA HIS A 79 -13.94 3.96 -6.53
C HIS A 79 -14.65 5.26 -6.14
N SER A 80 -15.11 5.99 -7.16
CA SER A 80 -15.92 7.21 -7.02
C SER A 80 -17.39 6.88 -6.81
#